data_AF-A0A2V4AKS0-F1
#
_entry.id   AF-A0A2V4AKS0-F1
#
_cell.length_a   1.000
_cell.length_b   1.000
_cell.length_c   1.000
_cell.angle_alpha   90.00
_cell.angle_beta   90.00
_cell.angle_gamma   90.00
#
_symmetry.space_group_name_H-M   'P 1'
#
loop_
_entity.id
_entity.type
_entity.pdbx_description
1 polymer ?
#
loop_
_entity_poly.entity_id
_entity_poly.type
_entity_poly.pdbx_seq_one_letter_code
_entity_poly.pdbx_strand_id
1 'polypeptide(L)'
;MTTREVEWDDDEQAKVIAFLDYEDQLCPHCSGFLPDTTDPEKSWQADAPSRCYRCDVVLQKQADYTEQRRPEALVSWPVKEKD
;
A
#
# COMPACT_ATOMS: atom_id res chain seq x y z
N MET A 1 -3.30 27.23 38.61
CA MET A 1 -4.21 26.41 37.79
C MET A 1 -3.33 25.57 36.89
N THR A 2 -3.10 24.30 37.22
CA THR A 2 -2.27 23.40 36.41
C THR A 2 -3.19 22.66 35.45
N THR A 3 -3.24 23.09 34.18
CA THR A 3 -3.81 22.29 33.10
C THR A 3 -2.88 21.10 32.89
N ARG A 4 -3.25 19.94 33.43
CA ARG A 4 -2.65 18.68 33.00
C ARG A 4 -3.20 18.37 31.62
N GLU A 5 -2.29 18.25 30.66
CA GLU A 5 -2.60 17.71 29.34
C GLU A 5 -3.07 16.26 29.49
N VAL A 6 -4.05 15.88 28.68
CA VAL A 6 -4.67 14.54 28.72
C VAL A 6 -3.62 13.52 28.34
N GLU A 7 -3.13 12.77 29.34
CA GLU A 7 -2.52 11.46 29.13
C GLU A 7 -3.60 10.60 28.49
N TRP A 8 -3.34 10.09 27.29
CA TRP A 8 -4.33 9.35 26.49
C TRP A 8 -5.02 8.28 27.32
N ASP A 9 -6.34 8.21 27.21
CA ASP A 9 -7.09 7.15 27.87
C ASP A 9 -6.82 5.78 27.23
N ASP A 10 -7.21 4.71 27.92
CA ASP A 10 -6.93 3.34 27.47
C ASP A 10 -7.53 3.05 26.08
N ASP A 11 -8.67 3.64 25.75
CA ASP A 11 -9.34 3.48 24.46
C ASP A 11 -8.59 4.21 23.33
N GLU A 12 -8.10 5.41 23.62
CA GLU A 12 -7.24 6.20 22.72
C GLU A 12 -5.92 5.47 22.45
N GLN A 13 -5.28 4.91 23.49
CA GLN A 13 -4.07 4.11 23.33
C GLN A 13 -4.33 2.85 22.48
N ALA A 14 -5.43 2.13 22.75
CA ALA A 14 -5.80 0.94 21.99
C ALA A 14 -6.01 1.25 20.50
N LYS A 15 -6.65 2.39 20.18
CA LYS A 15 -6.85 2.82 18.79
C LYS A 15 -5.54 3.14 18.08
N VAL A 16 -4.59 3.79 18.77
CA VAL A 16 -3.29 4.10 18.16
C VAL A 16 -2.48 2.84 17.91
N ILE A 17 -2.48 1.88 18.85
CA ILE A 17 -1.84 0.58 18.65
C ILE A 17 -2.44 -0.14 17.44
N ALA A 18 -3.78 -0.23 17.36
CA ALA A 18 -4.46 -0.85 16.23
C ALA A 18 -4.18 -0.14 14.90
N PHE A 19 -4.02 1.19 14.91
CA PHE A 19 -3.65 1.96 13.72
C PHE A 19 -2.21 1.64 13.28
N LEU A 20 -1.26 1.57 14.21
CA LEU A 20 0.12 1.19 13.90
C LEU A 20 0.22 -0.24 13.36
N ASP A 21 -0.52 -1.17 13.97
CA ASP A 21 -0.61 -2.56 13.49
C ASP A 21 -1.20 -2.64 12.07
N TYR A 22 -2.14 -1.76 11.75
CA TYR A 22 -2.68 -1.64 10.40
C TYR A 22 -1.66 -1.05 9.41
N GLU A 23 -0.95 0.01 9.79
CA GLU A 23 0.08 0.63 8.94
C GLU A 23 1.21 -0.34 8.60
N ASP A 24 1.64 -1.19 9.55
CA ASP A 24 2.66 -2.21 9.32
C ASP A 24 2.20 -3.30 8.33
N GLN A 25 0.88 -3.44 8.16
CA GLN A 25 0.27 -4.34 7.19
C GLN A 25 0.05 -3.68 5.82
N LEU A 26 0.52 -2.45 5.59
CA LEU A 26 0.44 -1.81 4.27
C LEU A 26 1.71 -2.07 3.45
N CYS A 27 1.52 -2.28 2.16
CA CYS A 27 2.63 -2.38 1.22
C CYS A 27 3.36 -1.04 1.13
N PRO A 28 4.69 -0.97 1.31
CA PRO A 28 5.44 0.28 1.26
C PRO A 28 5.47 0.93 -0.12
N HIS A 29 5.11 0.21 -1.19
CA HIS A 29 5.13 0.70 -2.56
C HIS A 29 3.76 1.17 -3.07
N CYS A 30 2.71 0.37 -2.86
CA CYS A 30 1.37 0.68 -3.37
C CYS A 30 0.35 1.02 -2.27
N SER A 31 0.75 0.99 -1.00
CA SER A 31 -0.11 1.17 0.18
C SER A 31 -1.32 0.21 0.23
N GLY A 32 -1.26 -0.89 -0.53
CA GLY A 32 -2.26 -1.95 -0.48
C GLY A 32 -2.13 -2.78 0.79
N PHE A 33 -3.25 -3.25 1.33
CA PHE A 33 -3.25 -4.14 2.49
C PHE A 33 -2.59 -5.47 2.14
N LEU A 34 -1.49 -5.81 2.83
CA LEU A 34 -0.66 -6.97 2.55
C LEU A 34 -1.42 -8.28 2.71
N PRO A 35 -2.21 -8.52 3.77
CA PRO A 35 -2.96 -9.76 3.90
C PRO A 35 -3.87 -10.07 2.71
N ASP A 36 -4.43 -9.05 2.05
CA ASP A 36 -5.24 -9.24 0.83
C ASP A 36 -4.39 -9.44 -0.43
N THR A 37 -3.22 -8.80 -0.48
CA THR A 37 -2.37 -8.72 -1.68
C THR A 37 -1.22 -9.71 -1.67
N THR A 38 -1.05 -10.50 -0.61
CA THR A 38 -0.09 -11.60 -0.51
C THR A 38 -0.77 -12.94 -0.22
N ASP A 39 -2.11 -12.97 -0.22
CA ASP A 39 -2.90 -14.19 0.02
C ASP A 39 -2.69 -15.20 -1.13
N PRO A 40 -2.10 -16.38 -0.85
CA PRO A 40 -1.79 -17.38 -1.86
C PRO A 40 -3.03 -18.03 -2.49
N GLU A 41 -4.21 -17.87 -1.89
CA GLU A 41 -5.48 -18.37 -2.45
C GLU A 41 -6.11 -17.42 -3.48
N LYS A 42 -5.53 -16.24 -3.71
CA LYS A 42 -5.99 -15.33 -4.77
C LYS A 42 -5.72 -15.92 -6.15
N SER A 43 -6.60 -15.63 -7.10
CA SER A 43 -6.53 -16.12 -8.49
C SER A 43 -5.33 -15.61 -9.30
N TRP A 44 -4.51 -14.71 -8.75
CA TRP A 44 -3.42 -14.04 -9.45
C TRP A 44 -2.10 -14.29 -8.71
N GLN A 45 -1.08 -14.79 -9.42
CA GLN A 45 0.24 -15.12 -8.87
C GLN A 45 1.30 -14.18 -9.45
N ALA A 46 2.13 -13.63 -8.56
CA ALA A 46 3.31 -12.82 -8.80
C ALA A 46 4.57 -13.68 -8.71
N ASP A 47 5.55 -13.40 -9.56
CA ASP A 47 6.88 -13.99 -9.45
C ASP A 47 7.72 -13.21 -8.41
N ALA A 48 8.59 -13.91 -7.68
CA ALA A 48 9.50 -13.27 -6.73
C ALA A 48 10.41 -12.22 -7.43
N PRO A 49 10.78 -11.09 -6.78
CA PRO A 49 10.80 -10.85 -5.33
C PRO A 49 9.61 -10.07 -4.75
N SER A 50 8.67 -9.59 -5.56
CA SER A 50 7.54 -8.79 -5.09
C SER A 50 6.44 -9.68 -4.49
N ARG A 51 6.40 -9.79 -3.16
CA ARG A 51 5.33 -10.55 -2.46
C ARG A 51 3.93 -9.96 -2.67
N CYS A 52 3.82 -8.68 -3.02
CA CYS A 52 2.54 -7.98 -3.18
C CYS A 52 2.03 -8.08 -4.63
N TYR A 53 1.04 -8.95 -4.87
CA TYR A 53 0.39 -9.17 -6.16
C TYR A 53 -0.16 -7.89 -6.80
N ARG A 54 -0.53 -6.89 -6.00
CA ARG A 54 -1.03 -5.60 -6.51
C ARG A 54 0.07 -4.77 -7.17
N CYS A 55 1.31 -4.80 -6.68
CA CYS A 55 2.41 -4.06 -7.29
C CYS A 55 2.73 -4.61 -8.68
N ASP A 56 2.74 -5.92 -8.84
CA ASP A 56 2.98 -6.58 -10.12
C ASP A 56 1.93 -6.19 -11.16
N VAL A 57 0.65 -6.23 -10.79
CA VAL A 57 -0.43 -5.80 -11.69
C VAL A 57 -0.26 -4.32 -12.07
N VAL A 58 0.14 -3.46 -11.13
CA VAL A 58 0.39 -2.04 -11.43
C VAL A 58 1.56 -1.89 -12.42
N LEU A 59 2.67 -2.59 -12.22
CA LEU A 59 3.83 -2.56 -13.12
C LEU A 59 3.49 -3.09 -14.52
N GLN A 60 2.77 -4.21 -14.61
CA GLN A 60 2.29 -4.75 -15.88
C GLN A 60 1.39 -3.75 -16.61
N LYS A 61 0.45 -3.12 -15.89
CA LYS A 61 -0.45 -2.12 -16.48
C LYS A 61 0.29 -0.84 -16.88
N GLN A 62 1.35 -0.46 -16.18
CA GLN A 62 2.21 0.65 -16.59
C GLN A 62 2.94 0.33 -17.90
N ALA A 63 3.49 -0.88 -18.05
CA ALA A 63 4.11 -1.32 -19.30
C ALA A 63 3.09 -1.30 -20.46
N ASP A 64 1.91 -1.92 -20.27
CA ASP A 64 0.80 -1.87 -21.24
C ASP A 64 0.47 -0.43 -21.64
N TYR A 65 0.50 0.50 -20.68
CA TYR A 65 0.17 1.90 -20.92
C TYR A 65 1.24 2.63 -21.72
N THR A 66 2.52 2.39 -21.44
CA THR A 66 3.63 3.01 -22.19
C THR A 66 3.65 2.63 -23.67
N GLU A 67 3.10 1.46 -24.02
CA GLU A 67 3.00 0.99 -25.41
C GLU A 67 1.76 1.53 -26.17
N GLN A 68 0.88 2.29 -25.50
CA GLN A 68 -0.31 2.84 -26.15
C GLN A 68 0.04 3.98 -27.13
N ARG A 69 -0.89 4.28 -28.03
CA ARG A 69 -0.72 5.31 -29.06
C ARG A 69 -0.50 6.73 -28.50
N ARG A 70 -0.97 7.01 -27.28
CA ARG A 70 -0.88 8.31 -26.59
C ARG A 70 -0.73 8.12 -25.06
N PRO A 71 0.45 7.73 -24.58
CA PRO A 71 0.73 7.50 -23.16
C PRO A 71 0.71 8.80 -22.32
N GLU A 72 0.72 9.97 -22.94
CA GLU A 72 0.63 11.26 -22.26
C GLU A 72 -0.81 11.67 -21.88
N ALA A 73 -1.81 10.88 -22.25
CA ALA A 73 -3.21 11.24 -22.05
C ALA A 73 -3.72 11.05 -20.60
N LEU A 74 -3.05 10.24 -19.77
CA LEU A 74 -3.49 9.84 -18.42
C LEU A 74 -2.39 9.93 -17.35
N VAL A 75 -1.48 10.92 -17.41
CA VAL A 75 -0.27 11.05 -16.54
C VAL A 75 -0.56 11.40 -15.07
N SER A 76 -1.67 10.95 -14.48
CA SER A 76 -2.01 11.21 -13.08
C SER A 76 -1.57 10.11 -12.09
N TRP A 77 -0.80 9.09 -12.53
CA TRP A 77 -0.52 7.90 -11.71
C TRP A 77 0.93 7.84 -11.21
N PRO A 78 1.23 8.07 -9.92
CA PRO A 78 2.58 7.86 -9.40
C PRO A 78 2.67 6.51 -8.68
N VAL A 79 3.49 5.61 -9.20
CA VAL A 79 4.35 4.72 -8.41
C VAL A 79 5.70 4.78 -9.08
N LYS A 80 6.70 5.39 -8.44
CA LYS A 80 8.08 5.42 -8.92
C LYS A 80 8.83 4.27 -8.27
N GLU A 81 9.50 3.43 -9.07
CA GLU A 81 10.52 2.52 -8.55
C GLU A 81 11.64 3.35 -7.92
N LYS A 82 12.06 2.93 -6.73
CA LYS A 82 13.18 3.54 -6.01
C LYS A 82 14.39 2.66 -6.31
N ASP A 83 15.39 3.22 -7.00
CA ASP A 83 16.72 2.63 -7.17
C ASP A 83 17.39 2.28 -5.83
#